data_AF-A0A1V5ZR54-F1
#
_entry.id   AF-A0A1V5ZR54-F1
#
_cell.length_a   1.000
_cell.length_b   1.000
_cell.length_c   1.000
_cell.angle_alpha   90.00
_cell.angle_beta   90.00
_cell.angle_gamma   90.00
#
_symmetry.space_group_name_H-M   'P 1'
#
loop_
_entity.id
_entity.type
_entity.pdbx_description
1 polymer ?
#
loop_
_entity_poly.entity_id
_entity_poly.type
_entity_poly.pdbx_seq_one_letter_code
_entity_poly.pdbx_strand_id
1 'polypeptide(L)' 'MSNYVIPKLPLDIDVETKRILKKVSTARAALAELNGTTKLIPNPTILINSLTLQEAKDSSAIENIITTHDELYKADIKI' A
#
# COMPACT_ATOMS: atom_id res chain seq x y z
N MET A 1 -7.81 9.99 -34.31
CA MET A 1 -8.03 9.59 -32.90
C MET A 1 -8.47 10.80 -32.11
N SER A 2 -9.56 10.72 -31.36
CA SER A 2 -9.90 11.74 -30.36
C SER A 2 -9.01 11.54 -29.14
N ASN A 3 -8.19 12.54 -28.80
CA ASN A 3 -7.39 12.51 -27.58
C ASN A 3 -8.32 12.63 -26.37
N TYR A 4 -8.32 11.62 -25.50
CA TYR A 4 -9.00 11.70 -24.22
C TYR A 4 -8.31 12.76 -23.35
N VAL A 5 -9.07 13.74 -22.88
CA VAL A 5 -8.56 14.80 -22.00
C VAL A 5 -8.82 14.38 -20.56
N ILE A 6 -7.73 14.12 -19.82
CA ILE A 6 -7.81 13.74 -18.41
C ILE A 6 -8.32 14.95 -17.60
N PRO A 7 -9.42 14.81 -16.84
CA PRO A 7 -9.94 15.90 -16.02
C PRO A 7 -8.96 16.24 -14.88
N LYS A 8 -8.88 17.53 -14.53
CA LYS A 8 -8.10 17.97 -13.38
C LYS A 8 -8.85 17.65 -12.10
N LEU A 9 -8.13 17.20 -11.07
CA LEU A 9 -8.68 17.04 -9.72
C LEU A 9 -8.72 18.42 -9.02
N PRO A 10 -9.72 18.67 -8.15
CA PRO A 10 -10.81 17.77 -7.76
C PRO A 10 -11.87 17.64 -8.87
N LEU A 11 -12.48 16.46 -8.95
CA LEU A 11 -13.62 16.25 -9.84
C LEU A 11 -14.85 16.95 -9.26
N ASP A 12 -15.73 17.46 -10.12
CA ASP A 12 -17.03 18.04 -9.73
C ASP A 12 -18.07 16.94 -9.44
N ILE A 13 -17.71 16.03 -8.52
CA ILE A 13 -18.58 14.97 -8.02
C ILE A 13 -18.43 14.86 -6.50
N ASP A 14 -19.52 14.50 -5.83
CA ASP A 14 -19.46 14.15 -4.41
C ASP A 14 -18.83 12.76 -4.23
N VAL A 15 -17.62 12.75 -3.68
CA VAL A 15 -16.88 11.53 -3.37
C VAL A 15 -17.26 10.94 -2.00
N GLU A 16 -17.93 11.70 -1.14
CA GLU A 16 -18.28 11.30 0.24
C GLU A 16 -19.61 10.54 0.31
N THR A 17 -19.72 9.48 -0.48
CA THR A 17 -20.93 8.65 -0.49
C THR A 17 -21.05 7.80 0.78
N LYS A 18 -22.29 7.48 1.20
CA LYS A 18 -22.56 6.52 2.31
C LYS A 18 -21.81 5.20 2.16
N ARG A 19 -21.61 4.73 0.92
CA ARG A 19 -20.85 3.50 0.62
C ARG A 19 -19.36 3.66 0.92
N ILE A 20 -18.77 4.77 0.51
CA ILE A 20 -17.36 5.08 0.77
C ILE A 20 -17.14 5.31 2.26
N LEU A 21 -17.97 6.13 2.92
CA LEU A 21 -17.86 6.43 4.35
C LEU A 21 -17.97 5.19 5.23
N LYS A 22 -18.87 4.24 4.89
CA LYS A 22 -18.95 2.94 5.58
C LYS A 22 -17.65 2.13 5.48
N LYS A 23 -17.01 2.11 4.30
CA LYS A 23 -15.71 1.43 4.11
C LYS A 23 -14.56 2.16 4.79
N VAL A 24 -14.58 3.50 4.81
CA VAL A 24 -13.58 4.31 5.51
C VAL A 24 -13.57 3.97 7.00
N SER A 25 -14.74 3.79 7.62
CA SER A 25 -14.83 3.39 9.03
C SER A 25 -14.11 2.06 9.31
N THR A 26 -14.35 1.03 8.50
CA THR A 26 -13.72 -0.29 8.70
C THR A 26 -12.22 -0.27 8.41
N ALA A 27 -11.80 0.45 7.36
CA ALA A 27 -10.38 0.61 7.03
C ALA A 27 -9.63 1.37 8.15
N ARG A 28 -10.22 2.45 8.68
CA ARG A 28 -9.64 3.20 9.80
C ARG A 28 -9.51 2.36 11.06
N ALA A 29 -10.49 1.51 11.36
CA ALA A 29 -10.44 0.61 12.52
C ALA A 29 -9.28 -0.39 12.39
N ALA A 30 -9.13 -1.05 11.24
CA ALA A 30 -8.03 -1.98 10.98
C ALA A 30 -6.65 -1.30 11.05
N LEU A 31 -6.52 -0.09 10.49
CA LEU A 31 -5.28 0.69 10.58
C LEU A 31 -4.96 1.12 12.02
N ALA A 32 -5.97 1.47 12.82
CA ALA A 32 -5.78 1.80 14.22
C ALA A 32 -5.31 0.60 15.04
N GLU A 33 -5.87 -0.59 14.78
CA GLU A 33 -5.45 -1.84 15.40
C GLU A 33 -4.00 -2.19 15.05
N LEU A 34 -3.62 -2.09 13.77
CA LEU A 34 -2.23 -2.28 13.33
C LEU A 34 -1.27 -1.29 14.00
N ASN A 35 -1.64 -0.01 14.03
CA ASN A 35 -0.83 1.02 14.70
C ASN A 35 -0.72 0.84 16.22
N GLY A 36 -1.73 0.24 16.85
CA GLY A 36 -1.69 -0.11 18.27
C GLY A 36 -0.80 -1.32 18.54
N THR A 37 -1.00 -2.40 17.79
CA THR A 37 -0.26 -3.66 17.95
C THR A 37 1.22 -3.54 17.61
N THR A 38 1.59 -2.79 16.57
CA THR A 38 2.99 -2.53 16.20
C THR A 38 3.81 -1.89 17.32
N LYS A 39 3.19 -1.09 18.20
CA LYS A 39 3.86 -0.48 19.37
C LYS A 39 4.21 -1.48 20.47
N LEU A 40 3.58 -2.66 20.48
CA LEU A 40 3.86 -3.73 21.44
C LEU A 40 5.05 -4.61 21.01
N ILE A 41 5.54 -4.43 19.77
CA ILE A 41 6.55 -5.27 19.19
C ILE A 41 7.94 -4.73 19.58
N PRO A 42 8.83 -5.57 20.14
CA PRO A 42 10.14 -5.11 20.64
C PRO A 42 11.02 -4.41 19.59
N ASN A 43 10.89 -4.81 18.32
CA ASN A 43 11.57 -4.17 17.20
C ASN A 43 10.62 -4.09 15.99
N PRO A 44 9.82 -3.02 15.87
CA PRO A 44 8.83 -2.88 14.80
C PRO A 44 9.48 -2.70 13.41
N THR A 45 10.74 -2.26 13.34
CA THR A 45 11.49 -2.05 12.09
C THR A 45 11.62 -3.35 11.29
N ILE A 46 11.73 -4.50 11.96
CA ILE A 46 11.79 -5.81 11.29
C ILE A 46 10.54 -6.07 10.46
N LEU A 47 9.36 -5.71 10.98
CA LEU A 47 8.10 -5.87 10.24
C LEU A 47 8.02 -4.90 9.07
N ILE A 48 8.34 -3.63 9.27
CA ILE A 48 8.29 -2.61 8.22
C ILE A 48 9.19 -3.01 7.04
N ASN A 49 10.40 -3.48 7.30
CA ASN A 49 11.32 -3.92 6.25
C ASN A 49 10.75 -5.13 5.49
N SER A 50 10.24 -6.14 6.21
CA SER A 50 9.67 -7.33 5.58
C SER A 50 8.40 -7.05 4.77
N LEU A 51 7.54 -6.13 5.24
CA LEU A 51 6.32 -5.72 4.55
C LEU A 51 6.63 -4.89 3.31
N THR A 52 7.61 -3.99 3.38
CA THR A 52 8.04 -3.16 2.25
C THR A 52 8.56 -4.04 1.11
N LEU A 53 9.36 -5.07 1.42
CA LEU A 53 9.86 -6.01 0.41
C LEU A 53 8.74 -6.87 -0.20
N GLN A 54 7.76 -7.30 0.60
CA GLN A 54 6.59 -8.04 0.10
C GLN A 54 5.74 -7.17 -0.83
N GLU A 55 5.47 -5.92 -0.45
CA GLU A 55 4.73 -4.97 -1.28
C GLU A 55 5.45 -4.68 -2.60
N ALA A 56 6.78 -4.44 -2.54
CA ALA A 56 7.57 -4.21 -3.74
C ALA A 56 7.53 -5.40 -4.71
N LYS A 57 7.58 -6.63 -4.18
CA LYS A 57 7.44 -7.86 -4.96
C LYS A 57 6.08 -7.94 -5.64
N ASP A 58 5.02 -7.80 -4.87
CA ASP A 58 3.65 -8.02 -5.33
C ASP A 58 3.22 -6.91 -6.30
N SER A 59 3.63 -5.67 -6.05
CA SER A 59 3.45 -4.54 -6.98
C SER A 59 4.19 -4.78 -8.29
N SER A 60 5.44 -5.26 -8.24
CA SER A 60 6.24 -5.57 -9.44
C SER A 60 5.65 -6.72 -10.26
N ALA A 61 5.06 -7.71 -9.59
CA ALA A 61 4.42 -8.85 -10.25
C ALA A 61 3.20 -8.42 -11.10
N ILE A 62 2.43 -7.42 -10.65
CA ILE A 62 1.32 -6.84 -11.43
C ILE A 62 1.83 -6.23 -12.74
N GLU A 63 3.06 -5.69 -12.75
CA GLU A 63 3.70 -5.10 -13.92
C GLU A 63 4.43 -6.12 -14.82
N ASN A 64 4.28 -7.42 -14.56
CA ASN A 64 5.01 -8.53 -15.20
C ASN A 64 6.51 -8.55 -14.91
N ILE A 65 6.97 -7.92 -13.83
CA ILE A 65 8.34 -8.01 -13.33
C ILE A 65 8.38 -9.11 -12.26
N ILE A 66 8.85 -10.29 -12.64
CA ILE A 66 8.93 -11.45 -11.74
C ILE A 66 10.24 -11.41 -10.97
N THR A 67 10.16 -11.35 -9.64
CA THR A 67 11.31 -11.41 -8.73
C THR A 67 11.03 -12.36 -7.56
N THR A 68 12.07 -12.84 -6.89
CA THR A 68 11.97 -13.74 -5.73
C THR A 68 12.29 -13.01 -4.42
N HIS A 69 11.82 -13.56 -3.29
CA HIS A 69 12.12 -12.99 -1.96
C HIS A 69 13.63 -12.90 -1.70
N ASP A 70 14.39 -13.93 -2.07
CA ASP A 70 15.84 -13.98 -1.87
C ASP A 70 16.58 -12.89 -2.66
N GLU A 71 16.10 -12.57 -3.87
CA GLU A 71 16.68 -11.51 -4.69
C GLU A 71 16.36 -10.12 -4.12
N LEU A 72 15.15 -9.92 -3.59
CA LEU A 72 14.75 -8.66 -2.95
C LEU A 72 15.53 -8.40 -1.65
N TYR A 73 15.68 -9.39 -0.77
CA TYR A 73 16.50 -9.25 0.44
C TYR A 73 17.98 -8.97 0.10
N LYS A 74 18.52 -9.58 -0.96
CA LYS A 74 19.91 -9.33 -1.40
C LYS A 74 20.10 -7.96 -2.05
N ALA A 75 19.07 -7.40 -2.69
CA ALA A 75 19.11 -6.06 -3.26
C ALA A 75 19.11 -4.98 -2.17
N ASP A 76 18.33 -5.17 -1.11
CA ASP A 76 18.21 -4.22 0.01
C ASP A 76 19.49 -4.13 0.87
N ILE A 77 20.24 -5.24 1.01
CA ILE A 77 21.52 -5.28 1.77
C ILE A 77 22.68 -4.60 1.02
N LYS A 78 22.55 -4.37 -0.29
CA LYS A 78 23.65 -3.84 -1.15
C LYS A 78 23.64 -2.32 -1.33
N ILE A 79 22.83 -1.60 -0.55
CA ILE A 79 22.81 -0.13 -0.47
C ILE A 79 23.39 0.28 0.89
#